data_AF-A0A392QXS0-F1
#
_entry.id   AF-A0A392QXS0-F1
#
_cell.length_a   1.000
_cell.length_b   1.000
_cell.length_c   1.000
_cell.angle_alpha   90.00
_cell.angle_beta   90.00
_cell.angle_gamma   90.00
#
_symmetry.space_group_name_H-M   'P 1'
#
loop_
_entity.id
_entity.type
_entity.pdbx_description
1 polymer ?
#
loop_
_entity_poly.entity_id
_entity_poly.type
_entity_poly.pdbx_seq_one_letter_code
_entity_poly.pdbx_strand_id
1 'polypeptide(L)' 'GPNAAIIHYSPEAETCAELDPDKIYLFDSGAQYLDGTTDITRTVHFGRPSDHEKACYTAEARF' A
#
# COMPACT_ATOMS: atom_id res chain seq x y z
N GLY A 1 4.87 5.41 -2.48
CA GLY A 1 6.32 5.55 -2.67
C GLY A 1 7.02 5.19 -1.38
N PRO A 2 8.04 5.94 -0.95
CA PRO A 2 8.83 5.62 0.25
C PRO A 2 8.01 5.41 1.53
N ASN A 3 6.90 6.13 1.70
CA ASN A 3 6.00 5.95 2.85
C ASN A 3 5.44 4.52 2.97
N ALA A 4 5.27 3.79 1.84
CA ALA A 4 4.81 2.41 1.84
C ALA A 4 5.85 1.41 2.39
N ALA A 5 7.11 1.82 2.55
CA ALA A 5 8.15 1.01 3.19
C ALA A 5 8.14 1.17 4.73
N ILE A 6 7.37 2.11 5.28
CA ILE A 6 7.18 2.29 6.72
C ILE A 6 5.95 1.47 7.12
N ILE A 7 6.17 0.35 7.85
CA ILE A 7 5.17 -0.69 8.12
C ILE A 7 3.87 -0.12 8.70
N HIS A 8 3.95 0.77 9.70
CA HIS A 8 2.79 1.46 10.29
C HIS A 8 2.90 2.96 10.09
N TYR A 9 2.94 3.39 8.82
CA TYR A 9 2.89 4.80 8.48
C TYR A 9 1.51 5.41 8.83
N SER A 10 1.50 6.57 9.47
CA SER A 10 0.30 7.38 9.70
C SER A 10 0.49 8.74 9.03
N PRO A 11 -0.33 9.12 8.03
CA PRO A 11 -0.22 10.41 7.37
C PRO A 11 -0.66 11.55 8.30
N GLU A 12 0.07 12.66 8.27
CA GLU A 12 -0.32 13.94 8.89
C GLU A 12 -0.64 14.95 7.79
N ALA A 13 -1.58 15.86 8.03
CA ALA A 13 -2.06 16.78 6.99
C ALA A 13 -0.95 17.70 6.44
N GLU A 14 0.03 18.02 7.27
CA GLU A 14 1.13 18.94 6.96
C GLU A 14 2.29 18.27 6.21
N THR A 15 2.41 16.94 6.32
CA THR A 15 3.58 16.18 5.84
C THR A 15 3.22 15.03 4.91
N CYS A 16 1.93 14.76 4.68
CA CYS A 16 1.50 13.69 3.79
C CYS A 16 1.95 13.98 2.35
N ALA A 17 2.45 12.93 1.69
CA ALA A 17 2.83 13.02 0.30
C ALA A 17 1.57 12.99 -0.59
N GLU A 18 1.58 13.80 -1.65
CA GLU A 18 0.59 13.67 -2.72
C GLU A 18 0.74 12.32 -3.45
N LEU A 19 -0.38 11.82 -3.97
CA LEU A 19 -0.40 10.57 -4.72
C LEU A 19 0.31 10.76 -6.06
N ASP A 20 1.26 9.87 -6.33
CA ASP A 20 2.06 9.86 -7.55
C ASP A 20 1.81 8.54 -8.29
N PRO A 21 1.27 8.58 -9.54
CA PRO A 21 0.99 7.37 -10.29
C PRO A 21 2.21 6.50 -10.55
N ASP A 22 3.40 7.10 -10.64
CA ASP A 22 4.66 6.41 -10.95
C ASP A 22 5.36 5.85 -9.71
N LYS A 23 4.66 5.78 -8.58
CA LYS A 23 5.14 5.19 -7.33
C LYS A 23 4.17 4.13 -6.83
N ILE A 24 4.68 3.12 -6.14
CA ILE A 24 3.85 2.14 -5.40
C ILE A 24 2.90 2.87 -4.42
N TYR A 25 1.64 2.48 -4.41
CA TYR A 25 0.65 2.84 -3.40
C TYR A 25 0.28 1.61 -2.59
N LEU A 26 0.36 1.71 -1.26
CA LEU A 26 -0.07 0.68 -0.33
C LEU A 26 -1.21 1.24 0.51
N PHE A 27 -2.29 0.48 0.59
CA PHE A 27 -3.47 0.81 1.36
C PHE A 27 -3.82 -0.36 2.27
N ASP A 28 -3.73 -0.12 3.57
CA ASP A 28 -4.10 -1.07 4.60
C ASP A 28 -5.26 -0.51 5.42
N SER A 29 -6.35 -1.25 5.50
CA SER A 29 -7.60 -0.72 6.07
C SER A 29 -8.45 -1.83 6.66
N GLY A 30 -9.28 -1.44 7.62
CA GLY A 30 -10.24 -2.33 8.26
C GLY A 30 -11.42 -1.56 8.81
N ALA A 31 -12.51 -2.29 9.07
CA ALA A 31 -13.73 -1.73 9.64
C ALA A 31 -14.38 -2.73 10.59
N GLN A 32 -15.23 -2.20 11.48
CA GLN A 32 -15.99 -2.95 12.46
C GLN A 32 -17.46 -2.96 12.06
N TYR A 33 -18.06 -4.14 12.06
CA TYR A 33 -19.48 -4.39 11.77
C TYR A 33 -20.10 -5.20 12.91
N LEU A 34 -21.43 -5.27 12.95
CA LEU A 34 -22.15 -6.04 14.00
C LEU A 34 -21.80 -7.53 13.98
N ASP A 35 -21.47 -8.04 12.81
CA ASP A 35 -21.22 -9.44 12.48
C ASP A 35 -19.73 -9.78 12.31
N GLY A 36 -18.82 -8.80 12.44
CA GLY A 36 -17.40 -9.07 12.42
C GLY A 36 -16.52 -7.87 12.12
N THR A 37 -15.23 -8.17 11.94
CA THR A 37 -14.17 -7.21 11.68
C THR A 37 -13.52 -7.51 10.34
N THR A 38 -13.20 -6.48 9.56
CA THR A 38 -12.40 -6.60 8.33
C THR A 38 -11.00 -6.08 8.54
N ASP A 39 -10.05 -6.69 7.83
CA ASP A 39 -8.66 -6.25 7.74
C ASP A 39 -8.14 -6.61 6.34
N ILE A 40 -7.74 -5.61 5.57
CA ILE A 40 -7.39 -5.77 4.16
C ILE A 40 -6.29 -4.80 3.72
N THR A 41 -5.20 -5.40 3.24
CA THR A 41 -4.10 -4.68 2.58
C THR A 41 -4.12 -4.89 1.07
N ARG A 42 -3.88 -3.83 0.31
CA ARG A 42 -3.66 -3.85 -1.14
C ARG A 42 -2.47 -2.97 -1.52
N THR A 43 -1.63 -3.49 -2.42
CA THR A 43 -0.52 -2.75 -3.02
C THR A 43 -0.74 -2.64 -4.52
N VAL A 44 -0.68 -1.44 -5.07
CA VAL A 44 -0.93 -1.14 -6.48
C VAL A 44 0.10 -0.16 -7.01
N HIS A 45 0.24 -0.11 -8.34
CA HIS A 45 1.04 0.88 -9.06
C HIS A 45 0.19 1.39 -10.23
N PHE A 46 0.02 2.71 -10.37
CA PHE A 46 -0.91 3.28 -11.36
C PHE A 46 -0.23 3.65 -12.69
N GLY A 47 1.09 3.81 -12.69
CA GLY A 47 1.92 3.99 -13.87
C GLY A 47 2.59 2.68 -14.30
N ARG A 48 3.87 2.75 -14.66
CA ARG A 48 4.66 1.57 -15.08
C ARG A 48 5.65 1.13 -13.99
N PRO A 49 5.38 0.05 -13.23
CA PRO A 49 6.30 -0.42 -12.21
C PRO A 49 7.58 -0.97 -12.83
N SER A 50 8.69 -0.80 -12.11
CA SER A 50 9.98 -1.41 -12.42
C SER A 50 9.94 -2.94 -12.25
N ASP A 51 10.91 -3.62 -12.85
CA ASP A 51 10.98 -5.09 -12.75
C ASP A 51 11.30 -5.56 -11.33
N HIS A 52 12.03 -4.75 -10.56
CA HIS A 52 12.26 -5.03 -9.13
C HIS A 52 10.96 -4.96 -8.32
N GLU A 53 10.14 -3.92 -8.50
CA GLU A 53 8.86 -3.77 -7.80
C GLU A 53 7.91 -4.93 -8.12
N LYS A 54 7.85 -5.36 -9.38
CA LYS A 54 7.07 -6.54 -9.79
C LYS A 54 7.59 -7.83 -9.15
N ALA A 55 8.92 -8.01 -9.09
CA ALA A 55 9.53 -9.19 -8.50
C ALA A 55 9.22 -9.28 -7.00
N CYS A 56 9.36 -8.18 -6.25
CA CYS A 56 9.01 -8.11 -4.84
C CYS A 56 7.52 -8.38 -4.61
N TYR A 57 6.63 -7.71 -5.36
CA TYR A 57 5.18 -7.93 -5.27
C TYR A 57 4.82 -9.41 -5.55
N THR A 58 5.46 -10.01 -6.54
CA THR A 58 5.23 -11.41 -6.92
C THR A 58 5.77 -12.39 -5.88
N ALA A 59 6.89 -12.07 -5.22
CA ALA A 59 7.44 -12.92 -4.17
C ALA A 59 6.51 -12.99 -2.95
N GLU A 60 5.94 -11.86 -2.54
CA GLU A 60 4.94 -11.77 -1.46
C GLU A 60 3.64 -12.52 -1.82
N ALA A 61 3.18 -12.42 -3.06
CA ALA A 61 1.92 -13.03 -3.51
C ALA A 61 2.01 -14.54 -3.77
N ARG A 62 3.21 -15.13 -3.71
CA ARG A 62 3.42 -16.58 -3.87
C ARG A 62 3.35 -17.26 -2.50
N PHE A 63 2.18 -17.83 -2.22
CA PHE A 63 2.00 -18.80 -1.14
C PHE A 63 2.44 -20.21 -1.57
#